data_AF-A0A838HA67-F1
#
_entry.id   AF-A0A838HA67-F1
#
_cell.length_a   1.000
_cell.length_b   1.000
_cell.length_c   1.000
_cell.angle_alpha   90.00
_cell.angle_beta   90.00
_cell.angle_gamma   90.00
#
_symmetry.space_group_name_H-M   'P 1'
#
loop_
_entity.id
_entity.type
_entity.pdbx_description
1 polymer ?
#
loop_
_entity_poly.entity_id
_entity_poly.type
_entity_poly.pdbx_seq_one_letter_code
_entity_poly.pdbx_strand_id
1 'polypeptide(L)'
;ATFEERPREYLRRATAVGLHLEDAVRDGRLQMLYMRPLDLSMDEILCEIGQKADATGAGLVAIDSLSGLEVALAPHFRESYRESLYRLVRTLTERGVTVFMTVEASDTYTELRLSPHAISFLADDLLLQRYIELDGQLKRMLGVVKMRESRHSTELRSYEITSTGFVLGSWLREYRGLTTGIPERTSLWSGDAGAETRG
;
A
#
# COMPACT_ATOMS: atom_id res chain seq x y z
N ALA A 1 -9.64 0.64 9.54
CA ALA A 1 -10.15 -0.72 9.82
C ALA A 1 -9.03 -1.71 9.56
N THR A 2 -8.68 -2.53 10.54
CA THR A 2 -7.71 -3.60 10.40
C THR A 2 -8.39 -4.97 10.54
N PHE A 3 -8.02 -5.91 9.68
CA PHE A 3 -8.59 -7.25 9.58
C PHE A 3 -7.61 -8.35 10.00
N GLU A 4 -6.35 -8.00 10.21
CA GLU A 4 -5.27 -8.96 10.49
C GLU A 4 -4.74 -8.82 11.91
N GLU A 5 -4.55 -7.57 12.36
CA GLU A 5 -3.81 -7.28 13.59
C GLU A 5 -4.69 -6.60 14.64
N ARG A 6 -4.51 -6.99 15.90
CA ARG A 6 -5.21 -6.35 17.02
C ARG A 6 -4.66 -4.94 17.27
N PRO A 7 -5.49 -3.96 17.68
CA PRO A 7 -5.05 -2.58 17.84
C PRO A 7 -3.84 -2.40 18.74
N ARG A 8 -3.74 -3.17 19.85
CA ARG A 8 -2.59 -3.10 20.76
C ARG A 8 -1.27 -3.51 20.10
N GLU A 9 -1.28 -4.57 19.28
CA GLU A 9 -0.08 -5.04 18.59
C GLU A 9 0.33 -4.07 17.48
N TYR A 10 -0.66 -3.55 16.76
CA TYR A 10 -0.45 -2.53 15.74
C TYR A 10 0.22 -1.28 16.31
N LEU A 11 -0.29 -0.74 17.43
CA LEU A 11 0.31 0.43 18.10
C LEU A 11 1.75 0.14 18.55
N ARG A 12 1.99 -1.06 19.13
CA ARG A 12 3.33 -1.49 19.53
C ARG A 12 4.30 -1.54 18.34
N ARG A 13 3.87 -2.08 17.20
CA ARG A 13 4.68 -2.13 15.96
C ARG A 13 4.91 -0.75 15.37
N ALA A 14 3.89 0.11 15.36
CA ALA A 14 3.98 1.49 14.91
C ALA A 14 5.05 2.24 15.72
N THR A 15 5.02 2.12 17.05
CA THR A 15 6.02 2.72 17.95
C THR A 15 7.44 2.19 17.67
N ALA A 16 7.60 0.90 17.34
CA ALA A 16 8.91 0.32 16.99
C ALA A 16 9.52 0.90 15.70
N VAL A 17 8.71 1.49 14.82
CA VAL A 17 9.14 2.18 13.59
C VAL A 17 9.04 3.70 13.71
N GLY A 18 8.93 4.23 14.93
CA GLY A 18 8.92 5.68 15.19
C GLY A 18 7.57 6.38 14.96
N LEU A 19 6.49 5.62 14.81
CA LEU A 19 5.12 6.14 14.69
C LEU A 19 4.39 6.03 16.04
N HIS A 20 4.38 7.12 16.79
CA HIS A 20 3.70 7.20 18.09
C HIS A 20 2.23 7.59 17.89
N LEU A 21 1.37 6.59 17.71
CA LEU A 21 -0.05 6.78 17.37
C LEU A 21 -0.97 6.80 18.60
N GLU A 22 -0.45 6.45 19.77
CA GLU A 22 -1.22 6.32 21.02
C GLU A 22 -1.87 7.65 21.42
N ASP A 23 -1.17 8.77 21.25
CA ASP A 23 -1.71 10.10 21.50
C ASP A 23 -2.86 10.42 20.54
N ALA A 24 -2.73 10.07 19.26
CA ALA A 24 -3.80 10.28 18.29
C ALA A 24 -5.05 9.44 18.62
N VAL A 25 -4.86 8.23 19.15
CA VAL A 25 -5.98 7.41 19.64
C VAL A 25 -6.64 8.04 20.86
N ARG A 26 -5.84 8.45 21.85
CA ARG A 26 -6.34 9.08 23.09
C ARG A 26 -7.10 10.37 22.81
N ASP A 27 -6.59 11.19 21.89
CA ASP A 27 -7.17 12.49 21.55
C ASP A 27 -8.33 12.37 20.54
N GLY A 28 -8.71 11.16 20.13
CA GLY A 28 -9.81 10.89 19.19
C GLY A 28 -9.52 11.21 17.72
N ARG A 29 -8.27 11.57 17.38
CA ARG A 29 -7.82 11.85 16.00
C ARG A 29 -7.63 10.59 15.16
N LEU A 30 -7.42 9.44 15.81
CA LEU A 30 -7.30 8.13 15.18
C LEU A 30 -8.27 7.16 15.87
N GLN A 31 -9.17 6.56 15.10
CA GLN A 31 -10.00 5.46 15.57
C GLN A 31 -9.59 4.16 14.89
N MET A 32 -9.22 3.16 15.69
CA MET A 32 -8.90 1.82 15.22
C MET A 32 -10.12 0.91 15.31
N LEU A 33 -10.57 0.42 14.16
CA LEU A 33 -11.61 -0.61 14.07
C LEU A 33 -10.93 -1.94 13.80
N TYR A 34 -11.11 -2.91 14.69
CA TYR A 34 -10.62 -4.28 14.50
C TYR A 34 -11.81 -5.18 14.22
N MET A 35 -11.86 -5.68 13.00
CA MET A 35 -12.94 -6.55 12.52
C MET A 35 -12.38 -7.97 12.48
N ARG A 36 -12.92 -8.84 13.34
CA ARG A 36 -12.46 -10.23 13.39
C ARG A 36 -12.79 -10.94 12.08
N PRO A 37 -11.86 -11.73 11.53
CA PRO A 37 -12.21 -12.58 10.41
C PRO A 37 -13.24 -13.61 10.87
N LEU A 38 -14.36 -13.72 10.13
CA LEU A 38 -15.22 -14.92 9.95
C LEU A 38 -16.74 -14.77 10.18
N ASP A 39 -17.28 -13.64 10.64
CA ASP A 39 -18.73 -13.57 10.99
C ASP A 39 -19.49 -12.34 10.48
N LEU A 40 -18.87 -11.51 9.61
CA LEU A 40 -19.52 -10.29 9.11
C LEU A 40 -19.84 -10.38 7.61
N SER A 41 -21.01 -9.86 7.25
CA SER A 41 -21.37 -9.53 5.87
C SER A 41 -20.70 -8.22 5.43
N MET A 42 -20.62 -8.02 4.11
CA MET A 42 -20.09 -6.78 3.55
C MET A 42 -20.92 -5.55 3.93
N ASP A 43 -22.24 -5.69 4.04
CA ASP A 43 -23.12 -4.60 4.43
C ASP A 43 -22.92 -4.20 5.90
N GLU A 44 -22.65 -5.16 6.79
CA GLU A 44 -22.30 -4.86 8.18
C GLU A 44 -20.96 -4.13 8.28
N ILE A 45 -19.94 -4.56 7.53
CA ILE A 45 -18.64 -3.89 7.46
C ILE A 45 -18.80 -2.46 6.93
N LEU A 46 -19.57 -2.28 5.85
CA LEU A 46 -19.88 -0.98 5.27
C LEU A 46 -20.57 -0.06 6.27
N CYS A 47 -21.57 -0.59 6.97
CA CYS A 47 -22.34 0.12 7.97
C CYS A 47 -21.45 0.54 9.14
N GLU A 48 -20.64 -0.37 9.67
CA GLU A 48 -19.74 -0.10 10.79
C GLU A 48 -18.68 0.95 10.43
N ILE A 49 -17.98 0.79 9.30
CA ILE A 49 -16.98 1.77 8.85
C ILE A 49 -17.65 3.12 8.58
N GLY A 50 -18.81 3.13 7.92
CA GLY A 50 -19.56 4.34 7.61
C GLY A 50 -19.99 5.11 8.86
N GLN A 51 -20.68 4.45 9.80
CA GLN A 51 -21.12 5.06 11.05
C GLN A 51 -19.95 5.63 11.85
N LYS A 52 -18.80 4.93 11.86
CA LYS A 52 -17.61 5.40 12.55
C LYS A 52 -16.95 6.58 11.84
N ALA A 53 -16.89 6.57 10.52
CA ALA A 53 -16.42 7.71 9.74
C ALA A 53 -17.28 8.95 9.99
N ASP A 54 -18.61 8.80 9.97
CA ASP A 54 -19.56 9.89 10.23
C ASP A 54 -19.45 10.42 11.67
N ALA A 55 -19.39 9.52 12.65
CA ALA A 55 -19.28 9.90 14.07
C ALA A 55 -17.96 10.60 14.42
N THR A 56 -16.88 10.32 13.69
CA THR A 56 -15.57 10.93 13.91
C THR A 56 -15.30 12.13 13.00
N GLY A 57 -16.10 12.34 11.96
CA GLY A 57 -15.80 13.30 10.90
C GLY A 57 -14.50 12.95 10.17
N ALA A 58 -14.21 11.66 10.00
CA ALA A 58 -12.94 11.20 9.44
C ALA A 58 -12.77 11.64 7.98
N GLY A 59 -11.69 12.36 7.68
CA GLY A 59 -11.29 12.68 6.30
C GLY A 59 -10.57 11.52 5.58
N LEU A 60 -10.12 10.51 6.32
CA LEU A 60 -9.36 9.36 5.83
C LEU A 60 -9.82 8.07 6.51
N VAL A 61 -10.08 7.04 5.70
CA VAL A 61 -10.27 5.66 6.16
C VAL A 61 -9.19 4.79 5.53
N ALA A 62 -8.34 4.21 6.39
CA ALA A 62 -7.36 3.20 5.99
C ALA A 62 -7.91 1.78 6.22
N ILE A 63 -7.86 0.91 5.22
CA ILE A 63 -8.30 -0.49 5.23
C ILE A 63 -7.06 -1.38 5.11
N ASP A 64 -6.76 -2.14 6.17
CA ASP A 64 -5.55 -2.95 6.28
C ASP A 64 -5.86 -4.40 6.70
N SER A 65 -5.93 -5.37 5.80
CA SER A 65 -5.74 -5.29 4.35
C SER A 65 -6.99 -5.74 3.59
N LEU A 66 -7.02 -5.52 2.28
CA LEU A 66 -8.04 -6.10 1.40
C LEU A 66 -7.98 -7.63 1.40
N SER A 67 -6.78 -8.22 1.50
CA SER A 67 -6.61 -9.67 1.63
C SER A 67 -7.25 -10.18 2.94
N GLY A 68 -7.01 -9.49 4.06
CA GLY A 68 -7.65 -9.78 5.34
C GLY A 68 -9.18 -9.59 5.29
N LEU A 69 -9.66 -8.55 4.60
CA LEU A 69 -11.08 -8.33 4.38
C LEU A 69 -11.72 -9.48 3.60
N GLU A 70 -11.08 -9.98 2.52
CA GLU A 70 -11.57 -11.13 1.76
C GLU A 70 -11.73 -12.38 2.65
N VAL A 71 -10.74 -12.63 3.52
CA VAL A 71 -10.79 -13.74 4.48
C VAL A 71 -11.91 -13.53 5.50
N ALA A 72 -12.12 -12.29 5.95
CA ALA A 72 -13.11 -11.95 6.96
C ALA A 72 -14.56 -12.15 6.48
N LEU A 73 -14.79 -12.12 5.17
CA LEU A 73 -16.10 -12.36 4.59
C LEU A 73 -16.52 -13.82 4.66
N ALA A 74 -17.79 -14.00 4.99
CA ALA A 74 -18.41 -15.31 4.99
C ALA A 74 -18.31 -15.96 3.58
N PRO A 75 -18.10 -17.29 3.49
CA PRO A 75 -17.78 -17.96 2.22
C PRO A 75 -18.74 -17.67 1.06
N HIS A 76 -20.04 -17.54 1.36
CA HIS A 76 -21.09 -17.29 0.36
C HIS A 76 -21.09 -15.85 -0.21
N PHE A 77 -20.40 -14.91 0.44
CA PHE A 77 -20.26 -13.53 -0.05
C PHE A 77 -18.94 -13.29 -0.81
N ARG A 78 -18.01 -14.25 -0.80
CA ARG A 78 -16.71 -14.11 -1.49
C ARG A 78 -16.85 -14.05 -3.01
N GLU A 79 -17.85 -14.71 -3.59
CA GLU A 79 -18.12 -14.67 -5.04
C GLU A 79 -18.44 -13.25 -5.53
N SER A 80 -19.01 -12.41 -4.66
CA SER A 80 -19.33 -11.00 -4.92
C SER A 80 -18.30 -10.02 -4.35
N TYR A 81 -17.10 -10.48 -3.99
CA TYR A 81 -16.08 -9.67 -3.31
C TYR A 81 -15.74 -8.39 -4.09
N ARG A 82 -15.52 -8.49 -5.41
CA ARG A 82 -15.20 -7.33 -6.26
C ARG A 82 -16.30 -6.29 -6.27
N GLU A 83 -17.55 -6.72 -6.40
CA GLU A 83 -18.70 -5.82 -6.38
C GLU A 83 -18.85 -5.16 -5.01
N SER A 84 -18.64 -5.94 -3.95
CA SER A 84 -18.75 -5.44 -2.59
C SER A 84 -17.66 -4.42 -2.26
N LEU A 85 -16.42 -4.66 -2.71
CA LEU A 85 -15.35 -3.67 -2.63
C LEU A 85 -15.70 -2.39 -3.41
N TYR A 86 -16.26 -2.51 -4.61
CA TYR A 86 -16.71 -1.36 -5.38
C TYR A 86 -17.73 -0.53 -4.60
N ARG A 87 -18.74 -1.19 -4.00
CA ARG A 87 -19.74 -0.53 -3.16
C ARG A 87 -19.09 0.13 -1.95
N LEU A 88 -18.15 -0.53 -1.27
CA LEU A 88 -17.45 0.01 -0.11
C LEU A 88 -16.67 1.28 -0.44
N VAL A 89 -15.79 1.22 -1.43
CA VAL A 89 -14.98 2.36 -1.86
C VAL A 89 -15.90 3.50 -2.28
N ARG A 90 -16.87 3.22 -3.15
CA ARG A 90 -17.81 4.23 -3.66
C ARG A 90 -18.58 4.93 -2.54
N THR A 91 -19.15 4.18 -1.61
CA THR A 91 -19.94 4.74 -0.51
C THR A 91 -19.08 5.64 0.39
N LEU A 92 -17.83 5.26 0.67
CA LEU A 92 -16.92 6.09 1.46
C LEU A 92 -16.50 7.36 0.70
N THR A 93 -16.18 7.24 -0.58
CA THR A 93 -15.78 8.40 -1.40
C THR A 93 -16.94 9.36 -1.66
N GLU A 94 -18.18 8.87 -1.81
CA GLU A 94 -19.38 9.71 -1.96
C GLU A 94 -19.69 10.51 -0.69
N ARG A 95 -19.18 10.08 0.48
CA ARG A 95 -19.19 10.84 1.74
C ARG A 95 -18.06 11.87 1.85
N GLY A 96 -17.21 12.00 0.84
CA GLY A 96 -16.04 12.89 0.87
C GLY A 96 -14.85 12.34 1.65
N VAL A 97 -14.83 11.05 1.97
CA VAL A 97 -13.75 10.40 2.72
C VAL A 97 -12.70 9.86 1.76
N THR A 98 -11.42 10.15 2.03
CA THR A 98 -10.30 9.52 1.32
C THR A 98 -10.16 8.07 1.77
N VAL A 99 -10.02 7.12 0.84
CA VAL A 99 -9.86 5.70 1.17
C VAL A 99 -8.45 5.24 0.83
N PHE A 100 -7.71 4.75 1.82
CA PHE A 100 -6.41 4.11 1.64
C PHE A 100 -6.54 2.62 1.88
N MET A 101 -5.99 1.78 1.00
CA MET A 101 -6.15 0.34 1.07
C MET A 101 -4.81 -0.36 0.84
N THR A 102 -4.52 -1.39 1.61
CA THR A 102 -3.39 -2.29 1.36
C THR A 102 -3.89 -3.58 0.73
N VAL A 103 -3.14 -4.12 -0.24
CA VAL A 103 -3.42 -5.42 -0.84
C VAL A 103 -2.12 -6.14 -1.05
N GLU A 104 -2.08 -7.41 -0.66
CA GLU A 104 -0.96 -8.29 -0.94
C GLU A 104 -1.09 -8.82 -2.35
N ALA A 105 -0.05 -8.65 -3.17
CA ALA A 105 0.05 -9.29 -4.47
C ALA A 105 0.93 -10.53 -4.34
N SER A 106 0.45 -11.68 -4.82
CA SER A 106 1.30 -12.85 -5.01
C SER A 106 2.33 -12.54 -6.08
N ASP A 107 3.60 -12.62 -5.71
CA ASP A 107 4.71 -12.33 -6.61
C ASP A 107 5.12 -13.60 -7.36
N THR A 108 4.93 -13.61 -8.69
CA THR A 108 5.44 -14.69 -9.54
C THR A 108 6.82 -14.40 -10.13
N TYR A 109 7.52 -13.32 -9.73
CA TYR A 109 8.84 -12.87 -10.21
C TYR A 109 9.04 -12.87 -11.75
N THR A 110 7.95 -12.95 -12.51
CA THR A 110 7.93 -13.02 -13.97
C THR A 110 6.82 -12.16 -14.56
N GLU A 111 5.82 -11.76 -13.75
CA GLU A 111 4.70 -10.91 -14.16
C GLU A 111 4.47 -9.80 -13.12
N LEU A 112 4.26 -8.56 -13.59
CA LEU A 112 3.81 -7.48 -12.73
C LEU A 112 2.30 -7.59 -12.52
N ARG A 113 1.90 -8.27 -11.45
CA ARG A 113 0.50 -8.31 -11.00
C ARG A 113 0.24 -7.19 -9.99
N LEU A 114 -0.63 -6.27 -10.36
CA LEU A 114 -0.98 -5.12 -9.51
C LEU A 114 -1.93 -5.47 -8.36
N SER A 115 -2.68 -6.56 -8.49
CA SER A 115 -3.57 -7.08 -7.44
C SER A 115 -4.02 -8.51 -7.79
N PRO A 116 -4.30 -9.39 -6.82
CA PRO A 116 -4.76 -10.75 -7.08
C PRO A 116 -6.06 -10.82 -7.90
N HIS A 117 -7.00 -9.90 -7.65
CA HIS A 117 -8.36 -9.91 -8.21
C HIS A 117 -8.60 -8.90 -9.33
N ALA A 118 -7.53 -8.34 -9.90
CA ALA A 118 -7.59 -7.21 -10.85
C ALA A 118 -8.47 -6.05 -10.33
N ILE A 119 -8.38 -5.75 -9.02
CA ILE A 119 -9.13 -4.68 -8.35
C ILE A 119 -8.45 -3.31 -8.47
N SER A 120 -7.32 -3.23 -9.17
CA SER A 120 -6.61 -1.98 -9.39
C SER A 120 -7.48 -0.91 -10.04
N PHE A 121 -8.56 -1.24 -10.77
CA PHE A 121 -9.50 -0.26 -11.35
C PHE A 121 -10.28 0.55 -10.30
N LEU A 122 -10.39 0.06 -9.06
CA LEU A 122 -11.12 0.71 -7.97
C LEU A 122 -10.41 1.93 -7.41
N ALA A 123 -9.08 1.95 -7.47
CA ALA A 123 -8.30 3.04 -6.92
C ALA A 123 -8.05 4.11 -7.99
N ASP A 124 -8.03 5.38 -7.62
CA ASP A 124 -7.58 6.44 -8.51
C ASP A 124 -6.04 6.49 -8.56
N ASP A 125 -5.41 6.20 -7.42
CA ASP A 125 -3.95 6.14 -7.25
C ASP A 125 -3.50 4.72 -6.92
N LEU A 126 -2.32 4.32 -7.42
CA LEU A 126 -1.74 3.01 -7.11
C LEU A 126 -0.25 3.13 -6.80
N LEU A 127 0.12 2.76 -5.58
CA LEU A 127 1.50 2.62 -5.13
C LEU A 127 1.90 1.16 -5.20
N LEU A 128 3.02 0.87 -5.87
CA LEU A 128 3.62 -0.45 -5.93
C LEU A 128 4.78 -0.53 -4.92
N GLN A 129 4.69 -1.46 -4.00
CA GLN A 129 5.80 -1.85 -3.13
C GLN A 129 6.26 -3.25 -3.52
N ARG A 130 7.57 -3.45 -3.69
CA ARG A 130 8.12 -4.73 -4.14
C ARG A 130 9.49 -4.99 -3.53
N TYR A 131 9.78 -6.24 -3.25
CA TYR A 131 11.14 -6.68 -2.94
C TYR A 131 11.92 -6.96 -4.22
N ILE A 132 13.17 -6.53 -4.26
CA ILE A 132 14.10 -6.76 -5.36
C ILE A 132 15.43 -7.27 -4.80
N GLU A 133 16.07 -8.19 -5.51
CA GLU A 133 17.42 -8.64 -5.14
C GLU A 133 18.46 -7.81 -5.90
N LEU A 134 19.27 -7.04 -5.17
CA LEU A 134 20.39 -6.29 -5.73
C LEU A 134 21.66 -6.66 -4.98
N ASP A 135 22.67 -7.14 -5.72
CA ASP A 135 23.98 -7.53 -5.17
C ASP A 135 23.86 -8.55 -4.01
N GLY A 136 22.95 -9.53 -4.14
CA GLY A 136 22.66 -10.55 -3.12
C GLY A 136 21.93 -10.03 -1.89
N GLN A 137 21.38 -8.81 -1.94
CA GLN A 137 20.61 -8.21 -0.85
C GLN A 137 19.15 -8.01 -1.25
N LEU A 138 18.24 -8.42 -0.37
CA LEU A 138 16.83 -8.13 -0.53
C LEU A 138 16.56 -6.66 -0.17
N LYS A 139 16.32 -5.83 -1.19
CA LYS A 139 16.00 -4.40 -1.06
C LYS A 139 14.52 -4.17 -1.34
N ARG A 140 13.98 -3.05 -0.87
CA ARG A 140 12.60 -2.65 -1.13
C ARG A 140 12.56 -1.52 -2.14
N MET A 141 11.57 -1.56 -3.02
CA MET A 141 11.31 -0.59 -4.07
C MET A 141 9.89 -0.06 -3.95
N LEU A 142 9.74 1.25 -4.13
CA LEU A 142 8.46 1.96 -4.27
C LEU A 142 8.36 2.56 -5.68
N GLY A 143 7.18 2.46 -6.29
CA GLY A 143 6.84 3.18 -7.51
C GLY A 143 5.39 3.65 -7.49
N VAL A 144 5.09 4.74 -8.18
CA VAL A 144 3.73 5.18 -8.45
C VAL A 144 3.32 4.65 -9.82
N VAL A 145 2.33 3.76 -9.87
CA VAL A 145 1.90 3.10 -11.11
C VAL A 145 0.86 3.93 -11.85
N LYS A 146 -0.01 4.60 -11.09
CA LYS A 146 -1.00 5.54 -11.62
C LYS A 146 -1.36 6.57 -10.58
N MET A 147 -1.73 7.75 -11.05
CA MET A 147 -2.52 8.74 -10.33
C MET A 147 -3.48 9.37 -11.33
N ARG A 148 -4.78 9.31 -11.08
CA ARG A 148 -5.76 9.95 -11.96
C ARG A 148 -5.74 11.45 -11.73
N GLU A 149 -5.99 12.20 -12.81
CA GLU A 149 -6.11 13.67 -12.78
C GLU A 149 -4.85 14.43 -12.29
N SER A 150 -3.72 13.75 -12.14
CA SER A 150 -2.45 14.36 -11.73
C SER A 150 -1.25 13.70 -12.41
N ARG A 151 -0.17 14.49 -12.58
CA ARG A 151 1.14 13.93 -12.94
C ARG A 151 1.74 13.28 -11.69
N HIS A 152 2.38 12.13 -11.87
CA HIS A 152 3.11 11.45 -10.80
C HIS A 152 4.55 11.17 -11.21
N SER A 153 5.41 10.93 -10.22
CA SER A 153 6.77 10.49 -10.47
C SER A 153 6.77 9.10 -11.12
N THR A 154 7.48 8.98 -12.24
CA THR A 154 7.70 7.69 -12.92
C THR A 154 8.96 6.98 -12.42
N GLU A 155 9.59 7.49 -11.36
CA GLU A 155 10.79 6.91 -10.78
C GLU A 155 10.49 5.67 -9.93
N LEU A 156 11.31 4.63 -10.09
CA LEU A 156 11.35 3.50 -9.18
C LEU A 156 12.45 3.74 -8.15
N ARG A 157 12.07 3.94 -6.89
CA ARG A 157 13.01 4.35 -5.83
C ARG A 157 13.15 3.26 -4.80
N SER A 158 14.34 3.08 -4.25
CA SER A 158 14.49 2.25 -3.05
C SER A 158 13.80 2.92 -1.87
N TYR A 159 13.48 2.14 -0.84
CA TYR A 159 13.10 2.71 0.46
C TYR A 159 13.51 1.79 1.60
N GLU A 160 13.61 2.35 2.79
CA GLU A 160 13.89 1.63 4.03
C GLU A 160 12.85 1.98 5.09
N ILE A 161 12.56 1.03 5.97
CA ILE A 161 11.77 1.29 7.18
C ILE A 161 12.74 1.24 8.34
N THR A 162 12.92 2.38 8.98
CA THR A 162 13.88 2.59 10.06
C THR A 162 13.14 2.78 11.38
N SER A 163 13.87 2.92 12.49
CA SER A 163 13.27 3.30 13.77
C SER A 163 12.69 4.72 13.78
N THR A 164 12.94 5.52 12.74
CA THR A 164 12.37 6.87 12.55
C THR A 164 11.33 6.91 11.43
N GLY A 165 10.91 5.75 10.93
CA GLY A 165 9.84 5.62 9.94
C GLY A 165 10.34 5.30 8.54
N PHE A 166 9.49 5.63 7.57
CA PHE A 166 9.69 5.36 6.15
C PHE A 166 10.67 6.37 5.54
N VAL A 167 11.78 5.89 4.97
CA VAL A 167 12.80 6.71 4.33
C VAL A 167 12.89 6.34 2.85
N LEU A 168 12.59 7.31 1.98
CA LEU A 168 12.70 7.14 0.54
C LEU A 168 14.16 7.27 0.11
N GLY A 169 14.67 6.25 -0.56
CA GLY A 169 16.01 6.18 -1.08
C GLY A 169 16.17 6.78 -2.49
N SER A 170 17.26 6.40 -3.15
CA SER A 170 17.62 6.89 -4.48
C SER A 170 16.77 6.25 -5.58
N TRP A 171 16.71 6.94 -6.72
CA TRP A 171 16.19 6.35 -7.96
C TRP A 171 17.10 5.21 -8.42
N LEU A 172 16.52 4.04 -8.68
CA LEU A 172 17.17 2.82 -9.15
C LEU A 172 17.45 2.83 -10.67
N ARG A 173 17.84 3.98 -11.22
CA ARG A 173 18.06 4.19 -12.67
C ARG A 173 19.17 3.32 -13.28
N GLU A 174 20.06 2.82 -12.44
CA GLU A 174 21.18 1.94 -12.81
C GLU A 174 20.71 0.54 -13.23
N TYR A 175 19.44 0.19 -13.00
CA TYR A 175 18.88 -1.14 -13.20
C TYR A 175 17.68 -1.13 -14.16
N ARG A 176 17.58 -2.18 -14.98
CA ARG A 176 16.40 -2.54 -15.78
C ARG A 176 15.80 -3.83 -15.22
N GLY A 177 14.58 -4.20 -15.64
CA GLY A 177 13.94 -5.44 -15.15
C GLY A 177 13.46 -5.37 -13.69
N LEU A 178 13.43 -4.17 -13.09
CA LEU A 178 12.96 -3.98 -11.71
C LEU A 178 11.50 -4.40 -11.51
N THR A 179 10.64 -4.17 -12.51
CA THR A 179 9.23 -4.55 -12.49
C THR A 179 8.98 -6.02 -12.79
N THR A 180 9.90 -6.67 -13.51
CA THR A 180 9.84 -8.12 -13.78
C THR A 180 10.43 -8.94 -12.64
N GLY A 181 11.16 -8.32 -11.69
CA GLY A 181 11.77 -9.00 -10.56
C GLY A 181 13.15 -9.59 -10.85
N ILE A 182 13.66 -9.43 -12.07
CA ILE A 182 14.99 -9.88 -12.50
C ILE A 182 15.79 -8.62 -12.85
N PRO A 183 16.36 -7.91 -11.85
CA PRO A 183 17.06 -6.67 -12.10
C PRO A 183 18.40 -6.91 -12.77
N GLU A 184 18.62 -6.21 -13.88
CA GLU A 184 19.89 -6.21 -14.60
C GLU A 184 20.53 -4.84 -14.52
N ARG A 185 21.79 -4.79 -14.09
CA ARG A 185 22.55 -3.54 -14.09
C ARG A 185 22.77 -3.10 -15.52
N THR A 186 22.31 -1.90 -15.85
CA THR A 186 22.55 -1.32 -17.16
C THR A 186 24.00 -0.88 -17.21
N SER A 187 24.80 -1.48 -18.09
CA SER A 187 26.10 -0.93 -18.44
C SER A 187 25.88 0.36 -19.21
N LEU A 188 25.97 1.51 -18.52
CA LEU A 188 26.46 2.81 -19.01
C LEU A 188 26.00 3.97 -18.11
N TRP A 189 26.93 4.44 -17.26
CA TRP A 189 27.30 5.85 -17.21
C TRP A 189 28.78 5.95 -16.78
N SER A 190 29.70 5.88 -17.75
CA SER A 190 31.10 6.28 -17.57
C SER A 190 31.20 7.77 -17.90
N GLY A 191 30.96 8.63 -16.91
CA GLY A 191 31.20 10.07 -17.04
C GLY A 191 32.60 10.41 -16.56
N ASP A 192 33.42 10.96 -17.46
CA ASP A 192 34.76 11.54 -17.28
C ASP A 192 35.95 10.59 -17.11
N ALA A 193 36.39 10.04 -18.25
CA ALA A 193 37.80 9.76 -18.51
C ALA A 193 38.10 10.11 -19.99
N GLY A 194 38.22 11.40 -20.30
CA GLY A 194 38.46 11.81 -21.68
C GLY A 194 38.38 13.30 -21.97
N ALA A 195 39.05 14.15 -21.20
CA ALA A 195 39.42 15.48 -21.65
C ALA A 195 40.84 15.82 -21.16
N GLU A 196 41.62 16.38 -22.07
CA GLU A 196 42.99 16.90 -21.94
C GLU A 196 44.14 15.89 -22.04
N THR A 197 44.41 15.50 -23.29
CA THR A 197 45.78 15.60 -23.84
C THR A 197 45.69 15.81 -25.35
N ARG A 198 46.59 16.67 -25.86
CA ARG A 198 46.70 17.28 -27.20
C ARG A 198 46.03 18.66 -27.22
N GLY A 199 46.74 19.77 -27.39
CA GLY A 199 48.08 19.99 -27.97
C GLY A 199 47.99 21.24 -28.82
#